data_AF-A0A6B9FGX8-F1
#
_entry.id   AF-A0A6B9FGX8-F1
#
_cell.length_a   1.000
_cell.length_b   1.000
_cell.length_c   1.000
_cell.angle_alpha   90.00
_cell.angle_beta   90.00
_cell.angle_gamma   90.00
#
_symmetry.space_group_name_H-M   'P 1'
#
loop_
_entity.id
_entity.type
_entity.pdbx_description
1 polymer ?
#
loop_
_entity_poly.entity_id
_entity_poly.type
_entity_poly.pdbx_seq_one_letter_code
_entity_poly.pdbx_strand_id
1 'polypeptide(L)'
;MPNDFIFGYGSLINTHLRDHTSATPIAGIPARLSAEFGYLRAWVFRCPSGFTALGLRRPRRGEATMTVNGVMYPVDPADLAAFDLREAGYRRVPVPIEQIEAVSWQSLPACGTIWTYVPADDAATHLAAASDDFPLLQSYIDATVEGALDYGVDYAREVIETTADWSPYWLNDREMARRPWIYDRRYAEADALLSTIEPAASYFSDRMFPGPFSIRWHYRTPTGRLAHLGKERRTRRRDAVQPLLSDGAEGAVPA
;
A
#
# COMPACT_ATOMS: atom_id res chain seq x y z
N MET A 1 27.85 -12.19 -8.06
CA MET A 1 26.99 -11.09 -8.53
C MET A 1 25.56 -11.49 -8.25
N PRO A 2 24.68 -10.56 -7.85
CA PRO A 2 23.28 -10.88 -7.63
C PRO A 2 22.65 -11.36 -8.95
N ASN A 3 21.85 -12.42 -8.86
CA ASN A 3 21.16 -13.01 -10.02
C ASN A 3 19.74 -12.45 -10.21
N ASP A 4 19.21 -11.81 -9.16
CA ASP A 4 17.86 -11.27 -9.11
C ASP A 4 17.90 -9.79 -8.71
N PHE A 5 17.02 -9.01 -9.34
CA PHE A 5 16.82 -7.60 -9.10
C PHE A 5 15.34 -7.33 -8.92
N ILE A 6 15.00 -6.35 -8.10
CA ILE A 6 13.62 -5.87 -7.95
C ILE A 6 13.53 -4.46 -8.50
N PHE A 7 12.50 -4.20 -9.31
CA PHE A 7 12.03 -2.88 -9.70
C PHE A 7 10.81 -2.50 -8.84
N GLY A 8 11.05 -1.65 -7.84
CA GLY A 8 10.02 -1.13 -6.93
C GLY A 8 9.50 0.23 -7.39
N TYR A 9 8.19 0.38 -7.58
CA TYR A 9 7.56 1.58 -8.14
C TYR A 9 6.63 2.35 -7.18
N GLY A 10 6.48 1.87 -5.94
CA GLY A 10 5.66 2.50 -4.90
C GLY A 10 6.49 2.86 -3.68
N SER A 11 6.03 2.44 -2.50
CA SER A 11 6.76 2.69 -1.24
C SER A 11 8.21 2.17 -1.21
N LEU A 12 8.56 1.21 -2.07
CA LEU A 12 9.93 0.69 -2.24
C LEU A 12 10.90 1.67 -2.91
N ILE A 13 10.40 2.76 -3.50
CA ILE A 13 11.23 3.89 -3.94
C ILE A 13 11.94 4.51 -2.74
N ASN A 14 11.25 4.59 -1.59
CA ASN A 14 11.80 5.12 -0.35
C ASN A 14 12.88 4.18 0.21
N THR A 15 14.10 4.70 0.33
CA THR A 15 15.26 3.93 0.79
C THR A 15 15.06 3.35 2.19
N HIS A 16 14.53 4.13 3.12
CA HIS A 16 14.30 3.67 4.49
C HIS A 16 13.32 2.50 4.53
N LEU A 17 12.22 2.58 3.78
CA LEU A 17 11.25 1.49 3.73
C LEU A 17 11.78 0.27 2.99
N ARG A 18 12.61 0.45 1.96
CA ARG A 18 13.29 -0.66 1.27
C ARG A 18 14.24 -1.39 2.22
N ASP A 19 15.08 -0.65 2.92
CA ASP A 19 16.08 -1.21 3.84
C ASP A 19 15.45 -1.94 5.03
N HIS A 20 14.23 -1.58 5.45
CA HIS A 20 13.49 -2.33 6.48
C HIS A 20 13.08 -3.75 6.06
N THR A 21 13.08 -4.06 4.76
CA THR A 21 12.71 -5.39 4.23
C THR A 21 13.92 -6.25 3.90
N SER A 22 15.08 -5.62 3.76
CA SER A 22 16.34 -6.30 3.46
C SER A 22 17.16 -6.48 4.74
N ALA A 23 17.95 -7.55 4.81
CA ALA A 23 18.92 -7.70 5.90
C ALA A 23 20.08 -6.69 5.81
N THR A 24 20.35 -6.15 4.60
CA THR A 24 21.42 -5.19 4.36
C THR A 24 20.90 -3.96 3.60
N PRO A 25 21.43 -2.74 3.88
CA PRO A 25 21.03 -1.55 3.12
C PRO A 25 21.32 -1.71 1.63
N ILE A 26 20.32 -1.45 0.79
CA ILE A 26 20.44 -1.67 -0.65
C ILE A 26 20.47 -0.33 -1.40
N ALA A 27 21.57 -0.07 -2.10
CA ALA A 27 21.67 1.06 -3.02
C ALA A 27 20.74 0.83 -4.23
N GLY A 28 19.83 1.78 -4.45
CA GLY A 28 18.87 1.72 -5.53
C GLY A 28 19.26 2.60 -6.71
N ILE A 29 19.16 2.05 -7.92
CA ILE A 29 19.32 2.76 -9.20
C ILE A 29 17.95 3.33 -9.59
N PRO A 30 17.77 4.67 -9.67
CA PRO A 30 16.52 5.23 -10.17
C PRO A 30 16.35 4.88 -11.64
N ALA A 31 15.17 4.37 -11.99
CA ALA A 31 14.88 3.84 -13.30
C ALA A 31 13.42 4.10 -13.73
N ARG A 32 13.16 3.99 -15.02
CA ARG A 32 11.81 4.00 -15.61
C ARG A 32 11.52 2.66 -16.23
N LEU A 33 10.32 2.16 -15.98
CA LEU A 33 9.72 1.07 -16.74
C LEU A 33 8.98 1.67 -17.95
N SER A 34 9.27 1.13 -19.13
CA SER A 34 8.71 1.59 -20.40
C SER A 34 7.19 1.44 -20.45
N ALA A 35 6.53 2.39 -21.11
CA ALA A 35 5.10 2.34 -21.41
C ALA A 35 4.73 1.12 -22.30
N GLU A 36 5.68 0.56 -23.04
CA GLU A 36 5.48 -0.64 -23.86
C GLU A 36 5.30 -1.92 -23.04
N PHE A 37 5.71 -1.91 -21.76
CA PHE A 37 5.47 -3.01 -20.85
C PHE A 37 3.96 -3.25 -20.62
N GLY A 38 3.11 -2.28 -20.96
CA GLY A 38 1.66 -2.45 -21.02
C GLY A 38 0.94 -2.21 -19.70
N TYR A 39 1.61 -1.61 -18.72
CA TYR A 39 1.06 -1.25 -17.43
C TYR A 39 1.20 0.25 -17.17
N LEU A 40 0.39 0.76 -16.27
CA LEU A 40 0.53 2.08 -15.67
C LEU A 40 0.40 1.96 -14.14
N ARG A 41 1.02 2.89 -13.42
CA ARG A 41 0.93 2.95 -11.95
C ARG A 41 -0.35 3.65 -11.53
N ALA A 42 -1.10 3.05 -10.62
CA ALA A 42 -2.37 3.60 -10.16
C ALA A 42 -2.70 3.26 -8.71
N TRP A 43 -3.56 4.05 -8.09
CA TRP A 43 -4.14 3.80 -6.77
C TRP A 43 -5.28 2.77 -6.84
N VAL A 44 -4.93 1.49 -6.89
CA VAL A 44 -5.92 0.42 -7.18
C VAL A 44 -5.85 -0.79 -6.28
N PHE A 45 -4.83 -0.92 -5.43
CA PHE A 45 -4.70 -2.10 -4.58
C PHE A 45 -5.26 -1.85 -3.18
N ARG A 46 -6.44 -2.39 -2.88
CA ARG A 46 -7.07 -2.33 -1.56
C ARG A 46 -6.41 -3.33 -0.61
N CYS A 47 -5.53 -2.80 0.23
CA CYS A 47 -4.83 -3.56 1.24
C CYS A 47 -5.80 -4.10 2.31
N PRO A 48 -5.58 -5.32 2.82
CA PRO A 48 -6.37 -5.88 3.93
C PRO A 48 -6.42 -4.99 5.18
N SER A 49 -5.43 -4.13 5.37
CA SER A 49 -5.36 -3.16 6.47
C SER A 49 -6.25 -1.91 6.27
N GLY A 50 -7.09 -1.87 5.23
CA GLY A 50 -8.17 -0.88 5.11
C GLY A 50 -7.73 0.44 4.48
N PHE A 51 -6.89 0.38 3.45
CA PHE A 51 -6.53 1.54 2.62
C PHE A 51 -6.17 1.09 1.19
N THR A 52 -6.05 2.03 0.26
CA THR A 52 -5.64 1.77 -1.13
C THR A 52 -4.17 2.15 -1.34
N ALA A 53 -3.36 1.18 -1.78
CA ALA A 53 -1.96 1.31 -2.17
C ALA A 53 -1.79 1.39 -3.69
N LEU A 54 -0.55 1.63 -4.11
CA LEU A 54 -0.15 1.66 -5.52
C LEU A 54 -0.08 0.26 -6.11
N GLY A 55 -0.57 0.09 -7.33
CA GLY A 55 -0.39 -1.12 -8.11
C GLY A 55 -0.18 -0.81 -9.59
N LEU A 56 0.43 -1.75 -10.30
CA LEU A 56 0.46 -1.74 -11.76
C LEU A 56 -0.83 -2.36 -12.28
N ARG A 57 -1.57 -1.62 -13.11
CA ARG A 57 -2.72 -2.18 -13.84
C ARG A 57 -2.61 -1.93 -15.32
N ARG A 58 -3.33 -2.72 -16.11
CA ARG A 58 -3.48 -2.47 -17.53
C ARG A 58 -4.31 -1.19 -17.77
N PRO A 59 -4.04 -0.46 -18.86
CA PRO A 59 -4.87 0.68 -19.24
C PRO A 59 -6.31 0.25 -19.49
N ARG A 60 -7.26 1.09 -19.07
CA ARG A 60 -8.68 0.93 -19.42
C ARG A 60 -8.91 1.40 -20.85
N ARG A 61 -10.08 1.08 -21.43
CA ARG A 61 -10.43 1.55 -22.78
C ARG A 61 -10.36 3.08 -22.85
N GLY A 62 -9.53 3.60 -23.74
CA GLY A 62 -9.32 5.05 -23.93
C GLY A 62 -8.20 5.65 -23.08
N GLU A 63 -7.51 4.85 -22.26
CA GLU A 63 -6.36 5.28 -21.47
C GLU A 63 -5.05 4.91 -22.20
N ALA A 64 -4.07 5.80 -22.15
CA ALA A 64 -2.73 5.53 -22.68
C ALA A 64 -1.89 4.77 -21.64
N THR A 65 -0.94 3.97 -22.11
CA THR A 65 0.14 3.50 -21.24
C THR A 65 1.09 4.67 -20.92
N MET A 66 1.78 4.58 -19.78
CA MET A 66 2.69 5.62 -19.30
C MET A 66 3.98 4.96 -18.83
N THR A 67 5.08 5.71 -18.84
CA THR A 67 6.28 5.29 -18.13
C THR A 67 5.99 5.21 -16.63
N VAL A 68 6.65 4.28 -15.94
CA VAL A 68 6.53 4.16 -14.49
C VAL A 68 7.89 4.36 -13.87
N ASN A 69 8.05 5.43 -13.09
CA ASN A 69 9.22 5.64 -12.26
C ASN A 69 9.33 4.56 -11.18
N GLY A 70 10.54 4.10 -10.90
CA GLY A 70 10.81 3.19 -9.81
C GLY A 70 12.30 3.11 -9.50
N VAL A 71 12.66 2.24 -8.58
CA VAL A 71 14.04 2.03 -8.18
C VAL A 71 14.34 0.57 -8.41
N MET A 72 15.43 0.31 -9.12
CA MET A 72 15.95 -1.01 -9.35
C MET A 72 17.08 -1.30 -8.36
N TYR A 73 17.06 -2.46 -7.73
CA TYR A 73 18.06 -2.82 -6.74
C TYR A 73 18.29 -4.34 -6.72
N PRO A 74 19.51 -4.80 -6.41
CA PRO A 74 19.80 -6.22 -6.29
C PRO A 74 19.09 -6.81 -5.07
N VAL A 75 18.74 -8.09 -5.14
CA VAL A 75 18.16 -8.81 -4.00
C VAL A 75 18.83 -10.17 -3.87
N ASP A 76 19.18 -10.53 -2.63
CA ASP A 76 19.69 -11.86 -2.35
C ASP A 76 18.54 -12.88 -2.37
N PRO A 77 18.78 -14.13 -2.78
CA PRO A 77 17.73 -15.15 -2.84
C PRO A 77 16.97 -15.35 -1.51
N ALA A 78 17.64 -15.14 -0.37
CA ALA A 78 17.02 -15.22 0.95
C ALA A 78 16.07 -14.06 1.24
N ASP A 79 16.42 -12.84 0.80
CA ASP A 79 15.61 -11.63 0.99
C ASP A 79 14.44 -11.57 0.01
N LEU A 80 14.55 -12.23 -1.15
CA LEU A 80 13.48 -12.28 -2.15
C LEU A 80 12.17 -12.85 -1.58
N ALA A 81 12.26 -13.86 -0.71
CA ALA A 81 11.09 -14.39 0.01
C ALA A 81 10.51 -13.38 1.02
N ALA A 82 11.34 -12.54 1.64
CA ALA A 82 10.87 -11.48 2.53
C ALA A 82 10.13 -10.38 1.76
N PHE A 83 10.60 -10.03 0.56
CA PHE A 83 9.86 -9.14 -0.35
C PHE A 83 8.54 -9.75 -0.81
N ASP A 84 8.51 -11.05 -1.14
CA ASP A 84 7.27 -11.73 -1.51
C ASP A 84 6.24 -11.71 -0.35
N LEU A 85 6.69 -11.86 0.90
CA LEU A 85 5.82 -11.76 2.09
C LEU A 85 5.33 -10.33 2.34
N ARG A 86 6.19 -9.33 2.14
CA ARG A 86 5.82 -7.91 2.27
C ARG A 86 4.77 -7.51 1.24
N GLU A 87 4.97 -7.92 -0.01
CA GLU A 87 4.11 -7.58 -1.14
C GLU A 87 2.93 -8.58 -1.27
N ALA A 88 2.42 -9.07 -0.13
CA ALA A 88 1.28 -9.98 -0.09
C ALA A 88 0.06 -9.41 -0.84
N GLY A 89 -0.48 -10.19 -1.77
CA GLY A 89 -1.55 -9.80 -2.69
C GLY A 89 -1.05 -9.27 -4.05
N TYR A 90 0.27 -9.18 -4.23
CA TYR A 90 0.90 -9.02 -5.52
C TYR A 90 1.55 -10.33 -5.97
N ARG A 91 1.69 -10.49 -7.28
CA ARG A 91 2.49 -11.54 -7.91
C ARG A 91 3.75 -10.93 -8.51
N ARG A 92 4.85 -11.67 -8.41
CA ARG A 92 6.10 -11.30 -9.05
C ARG A 92 6.04 -11.56 -10.56
N VAL A 93 6.49 -10.61 -11.35
CA VAL A 93 6.46 -10.64 -12.83
C VAL A 93 7.84 -10.31 -13.35
N PRO A 94 8.41 -11.10 -14.28
CA PRO A 94 9.69 -10.78 -14.88
C PRO A 94 9.56 -9.57 -15.82
N VAL A 95 10.55 -8.69 -15.79
CA VAL A 95 10.64 -7.51 -16.65
C VAL A 95 11.86 -7.67 -17.57
N PRO A 96 11.69 -7.60 -18.90
CA PRO A 96 12.83 -7.57 -19.81
C PRO A 96 13.71 -6.35 -19.55
N ILE A 97 15.04 -6.51 -19.62
CA ILE A 97 15.99 -5.42 -19.36
C ILE A 97 15.80 -4.24 -20.33
N GLU A 98 15.37 -4.53 -21.56
CA GLU A 98 15.09 -3.53 -22.60
C GLU A 98 13.88 -2.64 -22.27
N GLN A 99 13.06 -3.06 -21.31
CA GLN A 99 11.92 -2.29 -20.81
C GLN A 99 12.31 -1.38 -19.63
N ILE A 100 13.57 -1.41 -19.18
CA ILE A 100 14.07 -0.57 -18.10
C ILE A 100 15.06 0.46 -18.65
N GLU A 101 14.86 1.72 -18.27
CA GLU A 101 15.76 2.82 -18.56
C GLU A 101 16.34 3.36 -17.24
N ALA A 102 17.67 3.42 -17.10
CA ALA A 102 18.28 4.10 -15.97
C ALA A 102 18.11 5.62 -16.10
N VAL A 103 17.68 6.28 -15.02
CA VAL A 103 17.52 7.75 -14.97
C VAL A 103 18.77 8.44 -14.40
N SER A 104 19.80 7.66 -14.05
CA SER A 104 21.06 8.16 -13.51
C SER A 104 22.25 7.72 -14.37
N TRP A 105 23.45 8.19 -13.99
CA TRP A 105 24.71 7.77 -14.61
C TRP A 105 25.08 6.29 -14.35
N GLN A 106 24.38 5.63 -13.42
CA GLN A 106 24.65 4.23 -13.07
C GLN A 106 24.10 3.30 -14.15
N SER A 107 24.94 2.37 -14.62
CA SER A 107 24.53 1.36 -15.60
C SER A 107 23.59 0.32 -14.98
N LEU A 108 22.61 -0.12 -15.77
CA LEU A 108 21.80 -1.30 -15.45
C LEU A 108 22.67 -2.57 -15.48
N PRO A 109 22.30 -3.63 -14.73
CA PRO A 109 23.06 -4.89 -14.75
C PRO A 109 22.98 -5.53 -16.13
N ALA A 110 24.12 -6.06 -16.59
CA ALA A 110 24.22 -6.72 -17.90
C ALA A 110 23.54 -8.10 -17.94
N CYS A 111 23.27 -8.70 -16.79
CA CYS A 111 22.63 -10.00 -16.64
C CYS A 111 21.84 -10.09 -15.34
N GLY A 112 20.96 -11.09 -15.25
CA GLY A 112 20.08 -11.32 -14.10
C GLY A 112 18.60 -11.15 -14.45
N THR A 113 17.73 -11.60 -13.56
CA THR A 113 16.29 -11.47 -13.73
C THR A 113 15.80 -10.24 -12.98
N ILE A 114 15.11 -9.34 -13.69
CA ILE A 114 14.44 -8.20 -13.06
C ILE A 114 13.01 -8.60 -12.76
N TRP A 115 12.58 -8.33 -11.55
CA TRP A 115 11.25 -8.63 -11.06
C TRP A 115 10.52 -7.35 -10.69
N THR A 116 9.22 -7.28 -10.97
CA THR A 116 8.33 -6.28 -10.37
C THR A 116 7.10 -6.96 -9.79
N TYR A 117 6.40 -6.28 -8.90
CA TYR A 117 5.21 -6.80 -8.24
C TYR A 117 3.96 -6.21 -8.87
N VAL A 118 3.09 -7.04 -9.45
CA VAL A 118 1.81 -6.62 -10.02
C VAL A 118 0.71 -7.20 -9.16
N PRO A 119 -0.35 -6.44 -8.79
CA PRO A 119 -1.50 -7.00 -8.08
C PRO A 119 -1.98 -8.30 -8.73
N ALA A 120 -2.23 -9.34 -7.93
CA ALA A 120 -2.62 -10.65 -8.44
C ALA A 120 -4.06 -10.65 -8.98
N ASP A 121 -4.34 -11.50 -9.98
CA ASP A 121 -5.64 -11.51 -10.68
C ASP A 121 -6.77 -12.16 -9.85
N ASP A 122 -6.43 -13.07 -8.94
CA ASP A 122 -7.34 -13.61 -7.91
C ASP A 122 -7.73 -12.56 -6.86
N ALA A 123 -6.99 -11.44 -6.84
CA ALA A 123 -7.27 -10.28 -6.03
C ALA A 123 -8.32 -9.35 -6.67
N ALA A 124 -9.25 -9.86 -7.48
CA ALA A 124 -10.33 -9.06 -8.07
C ALA A 124 -11.16 -8.27 -7.01
N THR A 125 -11.21 -8.77 -5.78
CA THR A 125 -11.79 -8.05 -4.62
C THR A 125 -10.90 -6.93 -4.09
N HIS A 126 -9.59 -7.02 -4.31
CA HIS A 126 -8.58 -6.06 -3.89
C HIS A 126 -8.26 -5.02 -4.99
N LEU A 127 -8.47 -5.34 -6.26
CA LEU A 127 -8.29 -4.41 -7.37
C LEU A 127 -9.52 -3.53 -7.57
N ALA A 128 -9.56 -2.40 -6.87
CA ALA A 128 -10.65 -1.44 -6.99
C ALA A 128 -10.22 -0.02 -6.60
N ALA A 129 -10.94 0.97 -7.14
CA ALA A 129 -10.71 2.38 -6.83
C ALA A 129 -10.83 2.65 -5.32
N ALA A 130 -10.17 3.70 -4.85
CA ALA A 130 -10.30 4.16 -3.48
C ALA A 130 -11.76 4.48 -3.10
N SER A 131 -12.09 4.29 -1.83
CA SER A 131 -13.43 4.45 -1.26
C SER A 131 -13.34 4.86 0.21
N ASP A 132 -14.46 5.13 0.88
CA ASP A 132 -14.40 5.47 2.32
C ASP A 132 -13.86 4.30 3.18
N ASP A 133 -14.12 3.05 2.78
CA ASP A 133 -13.59 1.87 3.46
C ASP A 133 -12.11 1.62 3.14
N PHE A 134 -11.63 2.09 1.99
CA PHE A 134 -10.25 1.95 1.53
C PHE A 134 -9.76 3.29 0.94
N PRO A 135 -9.47 4.29 1.79
CA PRO A 135 -8.99 5.58 1.32
C PRO A 135 -7.54 5.53 0.87
N LEU A 136 -7.12 6.56 0.14
CA LEU A 136 -5.72 6.92 -0.01
C LEU A 136 -5.22 7.49 1.33
N LEU A 137 -4.11 6.96 1.86
CA LEU A 137 -3.50 7.51 3.08
C LEU A 137 -2.42 8.51 2.69
N GLN A 138 -2.47 9.69 3.29
CA GLN A 138 -1.45 10.71 3.12
C GLN A 138 -0.06 10.18 3.49
N SER A 139 0.08 9.47 4.61
CA SER A 139 1.37 8.88 5.04
C SER A 139 1.99 7.91 4.02
N TYR A 140 1.16 7.20 3.22
CA TYR A 140 1.66 6.31 2.18
C TYR A 140 2.05 7.08 0.90
N ILE A 141 1.29 8.13 0.57
CA ILE A 141 1.62 9.05 -0.51
C ILE A 141 2.95 9.75 -0.20
N ASP A 142 3.11 10.26 1.02
CA ASP A 142 4.32 10.91 1.51
C ASP A 142 5.52 9.96 1.38
N ALA A 143 5.42 8.73 1.87
CA ALA A 143 6.50 7.75 1.73
C ALA A 143 6.96 7.58 0.28
N THR A 144 6.04 7.58 -0.69
CA THR A 144 6.37 7.43 -2.11
C THR A 144 6.98 8.71 -2.69
N VAL A 145 6.37 9.88 -2.41
CA VAL A 145 6.82 11.17 -2.94
C VAL A 145 8.15 11.60 -2.32
N GLU A 146 8.33 11.42 -1.02
CA GLU A 146 9.60 11.66 -0.32
C GLU A 146 10.71 10.75 -0.87
N GLY A 147 10.42 9.47 -1.09
CA GLY A 147 11.38 8.56 -1.71
C GLY A 147 11.75 9.00 -3.12
N ALA A 148 10.80 9.53 -3.90
CA ALA A 148 11.08 10.08 -5.21
C ALA A 148 11.91 11.38 -5.13
N LEU A 149 11.67 12.20 -4.12
CA LEU A 149 12.41 13.44 -3.87
C LEU A 149 13.88 13.22 -3.50
N ASP A 150 14.28 12.02 -3.06
CA ASP A 150 15.70 11.65 -2.90
C ASP A 150 16.44 11.62 -4.24
N TYR A 151 15.72 11.42 -5.35
CA TYR A 151 16.25 11.43 -6.71
C TYR A 151 16.01 12.75 -7.46
N GLY A 152 15.43 13.75 -6.79
CA GLY A 152 15.22 15.09 -7.31
C GLY A 152 13.75 15.47 -7.53
N VAL A 153 13.51 16.78 -7.62
CA VAL A 153 12.14 17.34 -7.74
C VAL A 153 11.48 16.95 -9.06
N ASP A 154 12.22 16.91 -10.16
CA ASP A 154 11.67 16.50 -11.46
C ASP A 154 11.27 15.03 -11.48
N TYR A 155 12.01 14.17 -10.77
CA TYR A 155 11.65 12.77 -10.61
C TYR A 155 10.39 12.59 -9.76
N ALA A 156 10.26 13.35 -8.67
CA ALA A 156 9.05 13.37 -7.85
C ALA A 156 7.83 13.91 -8.62
N ARG A 157 8.02 14.94 -9.46
CA ARG A 157 6.97 15.45 -10.36
C ARG A 157 6.50 14.36 -11.31
N GLU A 158 7.42 13.69 -12.01
CA GLU A 158 7.08 12.61 -12.95
C GLU A 158 6.34 11.48 -12.23
N VAL A 159 6.71 11.16 -10.98
CA VAL A 159 6.01 10.16 -10.17
C VAL A 159 4.53 10.51 -9.99
N ILE A 160 4.21 11.77 -9.73
CA ILE A 160 2.84 12.24 -9.54
C ILE A 160 2.09 12.25 -10.89
N GLU A 161 2.70 12.80 -11.94
CA GLU A 161 2.13 12.91 -13.29
C GLU A 161 1.78 11.55 -13.89
N THR A 162 2.61 10.54 -13.63
CA THR A 162 2.47 9.17 -14.16
C THR A 162 1.66 8.22 -13.26
N THR A 163 1.06 8.74 -12.18
CA THR A 163 0.21 7.95 -11.29
C THR A 163 -1.26 8.25 -11.53
N ALA A 164 -2.02 7.23 -11.92
CA ALA A 164 -3.45 7.33 -12.20
C ALA A 164 -4.33 6.98 -10.97
N ASP A 165 -5.64 7.17 -11.15
CA ASP A 165 -6.69 6.84 -10.16
C ASP A 165 -6.58 7.60 -8.82
N TRP A 166 -6.07 8.83 -8.83
CA TRP A 166 -6.25 9.77 -7.71
C TRP A 166 -7.73 9.95 -7.40
N SER A 167 -8.05 10.25 -6.13
CA SER A 167 -9.42 10.10 -5.63
C SER A 167 -9.72 11.06 -4.48
N PRO A 168 -10.97 11.55 -4.35
CA PRO A 168 -11.39 12.38 -3.21
C PRO A 168 -11.58 11.56 -1.92
N TYR A 169 -11.40 10.23 -1.98
CA TYR A 169 -11.31 9.37 -0.80
C TYR A 169 -9.90 9.41 -0.24
N TRP A 170 -9.47 10.60 0.19
CA TRP A 170 -8.12 10.87 0.64
C TRP A 170 -8.13 11.25 2.12
N LEU A 171 -7.53 10.38 2.93
CA LEU A 171 -7.41 10.55 4.37
C LEU A 171 -6.03 11.12 4.72
N ASN A 172 -6.03 12.32 5.29
CA ASN A 172 -4.83 12.91 5.89
C ASN A 172 -4.60 12.31 7.28
N ASP A 173 -3.86 11.20 7.33
CA ASP A 173 -3.57 10.49 8.57
C ASP A 173 -2.31 10.97 9.31
N ARG A 174 -1.70 12.12 8.94
CA ARG A 174 -0.46 12.60 9.60
C ARG A 174 -0.61 12.86 11.11
N GLU A 175 -1.76 13.40 11.55
CA GLU A 175 -1.99 13.76 12.97
C GLU A 175 -2.28 12.54 13.87
N MET A 176 -2.88 11.49 13.30
CA MET A 176 -3.12 10.21 13.96
C MET A 176 -2.68 9.12 13.00
N ALA A 177 -1.35 8.97 12.88
CA ALA A 177 -0.73 8.08 11.92
C ALA A 177 -1.31 6.67 12.05
N ARG A 178 -1.98 6.20 11.00
CA ARG A 178 -2.29 4.78 10.84
C ARG A 178 -1.02 3.96 10.61
N ARG A 179 0.09 4.66 10.33
CA ARG A 179 1.45 4.14 10.16
C ARG A 179 2.43 4.92 11.05
N PRO A 180 2.37 4.76 12.38
CA PRO A 180 3.17 5.57 13.32
C PRO A 180 4.68 5.35 13.21
N TRP A 181 5.13 4.32 12.49
CA TRP A 181 6.54 4.04 12.20
C TRP A 181 7.09 4.79 10.97
N ILE A 182 6.28 5.61 10.28
CA ILE A 182 6.73 6.46 9.17
C ILE A 182 6.97 7.88 9.69
N TYR A 183 8.18 8.40 9.48
CA TYR A 183 8.54 9.78 9.81
C TYR A 183 8.60 10.63 8.54
N ASP A 184 7.71 11.60 8.42
CA ASP A 184 7.59 12.48 7.26
C ASP A 184 8.41 13.76 7.50
N ARG A 185 9.62 13.81 6.91
CA ARG A 185 10.58 14.90 7.12
C ARG A 185 10.34 16.06 6.16
N ARG A 186 9.76 15.79 5.00
CA ARG A 186 9.63 16.72 3.86
C ARG A 186 8.17 16.95 3.47
N TYR A 187 7.23 16.77 4.40
CA TYR A 187 5.78 16.94 4.19
C TYR A 187 5.42 18.25 3.47
N ALA A 188 6.12 19.35 3.76
CA ALA A 188 5.87 20.65 3.14
C ALA A 188 6.25 20.68 1.65
N GLU A 189 7.36 20.04 1.28
CA GLU A 189 7.77 19.90 -0.12
C GLU A 189 6.85 18.93 -0.87
N ALA A 190 6.47 17.82 -0.23
CA ALA A 190 5.50 16.88 -0.79
C ALA A 190 4.14 17.56 -1.02
N ASP A 191 3.64 18.34 -0.05
CA ASP A 191 2.39 19.10 -0.18
C ASP A 191 2.45 20.18 -1.26
N ALA A 192 3.59 20.85 -1.43
CA ALA A 192 3.78 21.81 -2.51
C ALA A 192 3.65 21.15 -3.89
N LEU A 193 4.21 19.95 -4.06
CA LEU A 193 4.08 19.18 -5.31
C LEU A 193 2.66 18.66 -5.51
N LEU A 194 2.09 18.01 -4.49
CA LEU A 194 0.77 17.39 -4.56
C LEU A 194 -0.37 18.40 -4.77
N SER A 195 -0.20 19.66 -4.34
CA SER A 195 -1.17 20.73 -4.54
C SER A 195 -1.10 21.41 -5.91
N THR A 196 -0.03 21.19 -6.68
CA THR A 196 0.24 21.92 -7.93
C THR A 196 0.34 21.01 -9.16
N ILE A 197 0.68 19.74 -8.98
CA ILE A 197 0.91 18.79 -10.07
C ILE A 197 -0.31 17.88 -10.25
N GLU A 198 -0.84 17.85 -11.47
CA GLU A 198 -1.90 16.93 -11.85
C GLU A 198 -1.37 15.50 -12.04
N PRO A 199 -2.16 14.46 -11.76
CA PRO A 199 -3.59 14.50 -11.39
C PRO A 199 -3.87 14.71 -9.89
N ALA A 200 -2.83 14.77 -9.05
CA ALA A 200 -3.00 14.85 -7.60
C ALA A 200 -3.65 16.17 -7.16
N ALA A 201 -3.27 17.28 -7.79
CA ALA A 201 -3.75 18.63 -7.47
C ALA A 201 -5.27 18.74 -7.51
N SER A 202 -5.92 18.08 -8.47
CA SER A 202 -7.39 18.01 -8.59
C SER A 202 -8.11 17.46 -7.34
N TYR A 203 -7.43 16.66 -6.51
CA TYR A 203 -8.02 16.01 -5.33
C TYR A 203 -7.38 16.46 -4.01
N PHE A 204 -6.33 17.29 -4.07
CA PHE A 204 -5.54 17.65 -2.90
C PHE A 204 -6.34 18.43 -1.84
N SER A 205 -7.31 19.25 -2.28
CA SER A 205 -8.21 19.97 -1.37
C SER A 205 -9.28 19.09 -0.73
N ASP A 206 -9.52 17.89 -1.26
CA ASP A 206 -10.53 16.95 -0.72
C ASP A 206 -10.00 16.12 0.46
N ARG A 207 -8.71 16.27 0.80
CA ARG A 207 -8.06 15.59 1.92
C ARG A 207 -8.76 15.91 3.22
N MET A 208 -9.22 14.89 3.94
CA MET A 208 -9.88 15.06 5.24
C MET A 208 -9.00 14.52 6.35
N PHE A 209 -8.95 15.24 7.47
CA PHE A 209 -8.40 14.72 8.72
C PHE A 209 -9.24 13.56 9.28
N PRO A 210 -8.71 12.75 10.21
CA PRO A 210 -9.38 11.53 10.67
C PRO A 210 -10.77 11.76 11.27
N GLY A 211 -10.97 12.86 11.99
CA GLY A 211 -12.27 13.23 12.57
C GLY A 211 -13.35 13.45 11.49
N PRO A 212 -13.21 14.46 10.61
CA PRO A 212 -14.14 14.69 9.51
C PRO A 212 -14.32 13.48 8.58
N PHE A 213 -13.25 12.73 8.32
CA PHE A 213 -13.32 11.52 7.49
C PHE A 213 -14.21 10.45 8.15
N SER A 214 -14.08 10.24 9.46
CA SER A 214 -14.89 9.25 10.20
C SER A 214 -16.37 9.66 10.23
N ILE A 215 -16.67 10.95 10.32
CA ILE A 215 -18.03 11.49 10.19
C ILE A 215 -18.60 11.15 8.82
N ARG A 216 -17.89 11.49 7.73
CA ARG A 216 -18.30 11.15 6.35
C ARG A 216 -18.58 9.65 6.21
N TRP A 217 -17.72 8.81 6.76
CA TRP A 217 -17.88 7.36 6.75
C TRP A 217 -19.15 6.90 7.51
N HIS A 218 -19.43 7.46 8.68
CA HIS A 218 -20.60 7.13 9.48
C HIS A 218 -21.93 7.54 8.82
N TYR A 219 -22.00 8.75 8.25
CA TYR A 219 -23.23 9.29 7.67
C TYR A 219 -23.55 8.78 6.26
N ARG A 220 -22.64 8.02 5.62
CA ARG A 220 -22.87 7.36 4.34
C ARG A 220 -23.70 6.07 4.42
N THR A 221 -24.02 5.59 5.63
CA THR A 221 -24.82 4.37 5.82
C THR A 221 -26.24 4.66 6.32
N PRO A 222 -27.23 4.99 5.47
CA PRO A 222 -28.61 4.65 5.81
C PRO A 222 -28.75 3.13 5.57
N THR A 223 -28.98 2.36 6.64
CA THR A 223 -29.22 0.90 6.64
C THR A 223 -28.03 0.01 6.25
N GLY A 224 -27.32 -0.55 7.24
CA GLY A 224 -26.37 -1.65 6.95
C GLY A 224 -25.60 -2.23 8.13
N ARG A 225 -25.00 -1.43 9.02
CA ARG A 225 -24.09 -1.96 10.07
C ARG A 225 -24.72 -2.24 11.43
N LEU A 226 -25.90 -1.70 11.74
CA LEU A 226 -26.58 -2.02 13.01
C LEU A 226 -27.04 -3.50 13.09
N ALA A 227 -27.09 -4.23 11.97
CA ALA A 227 -27.45 -5.63 11.96
C ALA A 227 -26.35 -6.56 12.53
N HIS A 228 -25.07 -6.16 12.50
CA HIS A 228 -23.98 -7.04 12.96
C HIS A 228 -23.69 -6.92 14.46
N LEU A 229 -23.88 -5.72 15.05
CA LEU A 229 -23.74 -5.50 16.49
C LEU A 229 -24.93 -6.04 17.32
N GLY A 230 -26.07 -6.31 16.67
CA GLY A 230 -27.25 -6.87 17.33
C GLY A 230 -27.24 -8.40 17.50
N LYS A 231 -26.41 -9.13 16.73
CA LYS A 231 -26.39 -10.61 16.78
C LYS A 231 -25.46 -11.17 17.87
N GLU A 232 -24.37 -10.49 18.21
CA GLU A 232 -23.44 -10.97 19.25
C GLU A 232 -23.96 -10.79 20.69
N ARG A 233 -24.87 -9.84 20.93
CA ARG A 233 -25.48 -9.68 22.27
C ARG A 233 -26.57 -10.71 22.58
N ARG A 234 -27.12 -11.40 21.57
CA ARG A 234 -28.21 -12.36 21.76
C ARG A 234 -27.72 -13.78 22.07
N THR A 235 -26.51 -14.14 21.67
CA THR A 235 -25.89 -15.44 21.97
C THR A 235 -25.26 -15.52 23.37
N ARG A 236 -24.77 -14.41 23.94
CA ARG A 236 -24.19 -14.43 25.30
C ARG A 236 -25.20 -14.49 26.46
N ARG A 237 -26.51 -14.40 26.19
CA ARG A 237 -27.55 -14.39 27.25
C ARG A 237 -28.23 -15.74 27.46
N ARG A 238 -27.90 -16.79 26.70
CA ARG A 238 -28.55 -18.12 26.80
C ARG A 238 -27.75 -19.17 27.58
N ASP A 239 -26.47 -18.96 27.85
CA ASP A 239 -25.61 -19.99 28.47
C ASP A 239 -25.32 -19.75 29.97
N ALA A 240 -26.15 -18.96 30.66
CA ALA A 240 -25.92 -18.64 32.08
C ALA A 240 -27.15 -18.92 32.95
N VAL A 241 -27.73 -20.12 32.90
CA VAL A 241 -28.52 -20.68 34.01
C VAL A 241 -28.42 -22.21 33.97
N GLN A 242 -27.65 -22.79 34.89
CA GLN A 242 -27.82 -24.19 35.32
C GLN A 242 -27.80 -24.19 36.86
N PRO A 243 -28.80 -24.74 37.55
CA PRO A 243 -28.91 -24.64 39.00
C PRO A 243 -28.02 -25.67 39.70
N LEU A 244 -27.37 -25.23 40.78
CA LEU A 244 -26.70 -26.07 41.77
C LEU A 244 -27.73 -27.00 42.43
N LEU A 245 -27.58 -28.31 42.24
CA LEU A 245 -28.21 -29.33 43.07
C LEU A 245 -27.14 -30.00 43.94
N SER A 246 -27.46 -29.99 45.22
CA SER A 246 -26.77 -30.56 46.37
C SER A 246 -26.69 -32.08 46.33
N ASP A 247 -25.57 -32.65 46.79
CA ASP A 247 -25.59 -33.96 47.42
C ASP A 247 -24.74 -33.94 48.70
N GLY A 248 -25.37 -34.36 49.78
CA GLY A 248 -24.81 -34.41 51.13
C GLY A 248 -23.95 -35.64 51.34
N ALA A 249 -22.87 -35.46 52.09
CA ALA A 249 -22.08 -36.55 52.66
C ALA A 249 -22.33 -36.57 54.17
N GLU A 250 -23.19 -37.50 54.61
CA GLU A 250 -23.25 -37.95 56.00
C GLU A 250 -22.10 -38.91 56.28
N GLY A 251 -21.44 -38.70 57.42
CA GLY A 251 -20.30 -39.49 57.86
C GLY A 251 -20.68 -40.80 58.56
N ALA A 252 -19.73 -41.74 58.58
CA ALA A 252 -19.71 -42.84 59.53
C ALA A 252 -18.25 -43.26 59.81
N VAL A 253 -17.93 -43.33 61.11
CA VAL A 253 -16.72 -43.84 61.79
C VAL A 253 -17.28 -44.55 63.04
N PRO A 254 -16.63 -45.51 63.74
CA PRO A 254 -15.59 -46.51 63.42
C PRO A 254 -16.00 -47.97 63.80
N ALA A 255 -15.11 -48.94 63.53
CA ALA A 255 -14.65 -49.97 64.48
C ALA A 255 -13.33 -50.57 63.97
#